data_AF-A0A537QK01-F1
#
_entry.id   AF-A0A537QK01-F1
#
_cell.length_a   1.000
_cell.length_b   1.000
_cell.length_c   1.000
_cell.angle_alpha   90.00
_cell.angle_beta   90.00
_cell.angle_gamma   90.00
#
_symmetry.space_group_name_H-M   'P 1'
#
loop_
_entity.id
_entity.type
_entity.pdbx_description
1 polymer ?
#
loop_
_entity_poly.entity_id
_entity_poly.type
_entity_poly.pdbx_seq_one_letter_code
_entity_poly.pdbx_strand_id
1 'polypeptide(L)'
;MISKFFIEHPVLANVLAIVLVLIGAICVFRLPIAQYPNIVPPTVQVTTRYPGASAQTVIDTVALPIELQVNGVPGMIYMESTSAYDGTYILTVSFEIGSDPNMDQVLVQNRVQNAMAQLPQSVQTQGVSIRAKSASILEFVTLDSPDGR
;
A
#
# COMPACT_ATOMS: atom_id res chain seq x y z
N MET A 1 -1.03 -11.23 -51.07
CA MET A 1 0.27 -11.88 -51.37
C MET A 1 0.74 -12.77 -50.22
N ILE A 2 0.58 -12.39 -48.94
CA ILE A 2 0.94 -13.26 -47.80
C ILE A 2 0.11 -14.56 -47.73
N SER A 3 -1.20 -14.49 -48.00
CA SER A 3 -2.11 -15.64 -47.86
C SER A 3 -1.83 -16.77 -48.86
N LYS A 4 -1.39 -16.44 -50.08
CA LYS A 4 -1.04 -17.44 -51.11
C LYS A 4 0.17 -18.29 -50.68
N PHE A 5 1.15 -17.69 -50.02
CA PHE A 5 2.33 -18.38 -49.48
C PHE A 5 1.97 -19.42 -48.40
N PHE A 6 1.07 -19.08 -47.46
CA PHE A 6 0.63 -20.03 -46.43
C PHE A 6 -0.30 -21.13 -46.98
N ILE A 7 -1.02 -20.87 -48.09
CA ILE A 7 -1.82 -21.88 -48.80
C ILE A 7 -0.90 -22.89 -49.52
N GLU A 8 0.17 -22.41 -50.15
CA GLU A 8 1.14 -23.26 -50.86
C GLU A 8 2.06 -24.03 -49.90
N HIS A 9 2.23 -23.55 -48.64
CA HIS A 9 3.04 -24.20 -47.59
C HIS A 9 2.24 -24.52 -46.31
N PRO A 10 1.34 -25.52 -46.33
CA PRO A 10 0.44 -25.82 -45.21
C PRO A 10 1.15 -26.31 -43.94
N VAL A 11 2.31 -26.98 -44.06
CA VAL A 11 3.10 -27.44 -42.91
C VAL A 11 3.62 -26.25 -42.10
N LEU A 12 4.11 -25.21 -42.77
CA LEU A 12 4.62 -23.99 -42.11
C LEU A 12 3.49 -23.27 -41.35
N ALA A 13 2.30 -23.19 -41.94
CA ALA A 13 1.13 -22.61 -41.29
C ALA A 13 0.76 -23.37 -40.00
N ASN A 14 0.76 -24.70 -40.03
CA ASN A 14 0.47 -25.53 -38.85
C ASN A 14 1.53 -25.39 -37.76
N VAL A 15 2.82 -25.34 -38.12
CA VAL A 15 3.90 -25.13 -37.14
C VAL A 15 3.72 -23.78 -36.44
N LEU A 16 3.42 -22.72 -37.19
CA LEU A 16 3.19 -21.39 -36.60
C LEU A 16 1.97 -21.39 -35.67
N ALA A 17 0.88 -22.07 -36.06
CA ALA A 17 -0.30 -22.23 -35.22
C ALA A 17 0.02 -22.97 -33.91
N ILE A 18 0.78 -24.06 -33.97
CA ILE A 18 1.22 -24.82 -32.78
C ILE A 18 2.09 -23.96 -31.88
N VAL A 19 3.05 -23.20 -32.44
CA VAL A 19 3.89 -22.28 -31.66
C VAL A 19 3.03 -21.23 -30.96
N LEU A 20 2.04 -20.66 -31.63
CA LEU A 20 1.15 -19.66 -31.04
C LEU A 20 0.29 -20.27 -29.91
N VAL A 21 -0.22 -21.48 -30.09
CA VAL A 21 -0.96 -22.22 -29.05
C VAL A 21 -0.07 -22.53 -27.85
N LEU A 22 1.18 -22.94 -28.07
CA LEU A 22 2.13 -23.20 -26.98
C LEU A 22 2.45 -21.93 -26.20
N ILE A 23 2.66 -20.80 -26.88
CA ILE A 23 2.87 -19.50 -26.22
C ILE A 23 1.62 -19.12 -25.41
N GLY A 24 0.42 -19.26 -26.00
CA GLY A 24 -0.84 -19.00 -25.32
C GLY A 24 -1.02 -19.87 -24.07
N ALA A 25 -0.74 -21.16 -24.17
CA ALA A 25 -0.80 -22.09 -23.05
C ALA A 25 0.13 -21.67 -21.92
N ILE A 26 1.38 -21.31 -22.22
CA ILE A 26 2.34 -20.82 -21.22
C ILE A 26 1.82 -19.54 -20.53
N CYS A 27 1.27 -18.59 -21.29
CA CYS A 27 0.71 -17.35 -20.76
C CYS A 27 -0.46 -17.61 -19.79
N VAL A 28 -1.36 -18.54 -20.13
CA VAL A 28 -2.51 -18.91 -19.27
C VAL A 28 -2.05 -19.42 -17.90
N PHE A 29 -0.96 -20.18 -17.83
CA PHE A 29 -0.45 -20.70 -16.56
C PHE A 29 0.46 -19.72 -15.79
N ARG A 30 0.98 -18.68 -16.46
CA ARG A 30 1.95 -17.72 -15.87
C ARG A 30 1.33 -16.40 -15.45
N LEU A 31 0.24 -15.96 -16.08
CA LEU A 31 -0.35 -14.67 -15.80
C LEU A 31 -1.09 -14.69 -14.45
N PRO A 32 -0.82 -13.71 -13.56
CA PRO A 32 -1.60 -13.53 -12.35
C PRO A 32 -3.07 -13.25 -12.67
N ILE A 33 -3.97 -13.89 -11.93
CA ILE A 33 -5.41 -13.71 -12.09
C ILE A 33 -5.87 -12.65 -11.08
N ALA A 34 -6.52 -11.59 -11.55
CA ALA A 34 -7.13 -10.54 -10.74
C ALA A 34 -8.54 -10.23 -11.26
N GLN A 35 -9.48 -9.97 -10.35
CA GLN A 35 -10.88 -9.66 -10.72
C GLN A 35 -11.03 -8.26 -11.30
N TYR A 36 -10.30 -7.30 -10.75
CA TYR A 36 -10.28 -5.90 -11.17
C TYR A 36 -8.84 -5.39 -11.20
N PRO A 37 -8.52 -4.40 -12.06
CA PRO A 37 -7.26 -3.67 -11.94
C PRO A 37 -7.21 -2.91 -10.61
N ASN A 38 -6.00 -2.64 -10.12
CA ASN A 38 -5.83 -1.85 -8.90
C ASN A 38 -6.14 -0.37 -9.17
N ILE A 39 -7.37 0.04 -8.87
CA ILE A 39 -7.87 1.43 -9.03
C ILE A 39 -7.89 2.21 -7.70
N VAL A 40 -7.40 1.59 -6.61
CA VAL A 40 -7.42 2.20 -5.28
C VAL A 40 -6.12 2.99 -5.08
N PRO A 41 -6.19 4.26 -4.67
CA PRO A 41 -5.02 5.03 -4.26
C PRO A 41 -4.20 4.28 -3.19
N PRO A 42 -2.88 4.15 -3.33
CA PRO A 42 -2.07 3.58 -2.27
C PRO A 42 -2.02 4.54 -1.06
N THR A 43 -1.94 3.95 0.13
CA THR A 43 -1.90 4.70 1.38
C THR A 43 -0.73 4.29 2.25
N VAL A 44 -0.13 5.26 2.94
CA VAL A 44 0.89 5.04 3.95
C VAL A 44 0.31 5.46 5.29
N GLN A 45 0.31 4.53 6.24
CA GLN A 45 -0.17 4.75 7.58
C GLN A 45 1.01 4.98 8.53
N VAL A 46 0.96 6.11 9.24
CA VAL A 46 1.87 6.47 10.33
C VAL A 46 1.11 6.29 11.63
N THR A 47 1.64 5.50 12.55
CA THR A 47 1.00 5.20 13.84
C THR A 47 1.99 5.38 14.98
N THR A 48 1.54 6.05 16.03
CA THR A 48 2.28 6.11 17.29
C THR A 48 1.31 6.17 18.46
N ARG A 49 1.86 6.11 19.68
CA ARG A 49 1.07 6.14 20.89
C ARG A 49 1.75 7.03 21.93
N TYR A 50 0.96 7.89 22.55
CA TYR A 50 1.34 8.70 23.71
C TYR A 50 0.49 8.29 24.92
N PRO A 51 0.91 7.26 25.68
CA PRO A 51 0.14 6.78 26.82
C PRO A 51 -0.07 7.88 27.87
N GLY A 52 -1.32 8.01 28.35
CA GLY A 52 -1.69 8.98 29.38
C GLY A 52 -1.95 10.41 28.88
N ALA A 53 -1.82 10.67 27.58
CA ALA A 53 -2.17 11.96 26.98
C ALA A 53 -3.66 12.00 26.60
N SER A 54 -4.28 13.18 26.75
CA SER A 54 -5.62 13.42 26.20
C SER A 54 -5.57 13.56 24.68
N ALA A 55 -6.71 13.35 23.99
CA ALA A 55 -6.78 13.52 22.55
C ALA A 55 -6.30 14.91 22.09
N GLN A 56 -6.66 15.97 22.84
CA GLN A 56 -6.19 17.33 22.55
C GLN A 56 -4.66 17.46 22.68
N THR A 57 -4.09 16.86 23.74
CA THR A 57 -2.64 16.86 23.93
C THR A 57 -1.92 16.12 22.81
N VAL A 58 -2.47 15.01 22.32
CA VAL A 58 -1.92 14.27 21.17
C VAL A 58 -1.96 15.13 19.91
N ILE A 59 -3.04 15.87 19.67
CA ILE A 59 -3.16 16.79 18.53
C ILE A 59 -2.03 17.83 18.58
N ASP A 60 -1.89 18.52 19.70
CA ASP A 60 -0.98 19.66 19.81
C ASP A 60 0.50 19.25 19.83
N THR A 61 0.83 18.09 20.41
CA THR A 61 2.22 17.68 20.67
C THR A 61 2.75 16.59 19.74
N VAL A 62 1.87 15.85 19.05
CA VAL A 62 2.27 14.73 18.18
C VAL A 62 1.75 14.91 16.77
N ALA A 63 0.44 15.14 16.62
CA ALA A 63 -0.18 15.25 15.30
C ALA A 63 0.39 16.43 14.52
N LEU A 64 0.33 17.63 15.09
CA LEU A 64 0.73 18.85 14.40
C LEU A 64 2.20 18.84 13.93
N PRO A 65 3.20 18.46 14.75
CA PRO A 65 4.59 18.36 14.26
C PRO A 65 4.77 17.34 13.13
N ILE A 66 4.09 16.19 13.19
CA ILE A 66 4.19 15.15 12.16
C ILE A 66 3.53 15.63 10.87
N GLU A 67 2.30 16.14 10.96
CA GLU A 67 1.52 16.61 9.80
C GLU A 67 2.22 17.75 9.08
N LEU A 68 2.82 18.70 9.79
CA LEU A 68 3.56 19.81 9.17
C LEU A 68 4.77 19.33 8.37
N GLN A 69 5.48 18.28 8.82
CA GLN A 69 6.62 17.73 8.08
C GLN A 69 6.21 16.83 6.91
N VAL A 70 5.14 16.06 7.09
CA VAL A 70 4.59 15.14 6.09
C VAL A 70 3.80 15.88 5.00
N ASN A 71 3.29 17.08 5.29
CA ASN A 71 2.66 17.91 4.27
C ASN A 71 3.65 18.23 3.14
N GLY A 72 3.22 18.05 1.90
CA GLY A 72 4.04 18.29 0.72
C GLY A 72 5.03 17.17 0.39
N VAL A 73 4.80 15.95 0.87
CA VAL A 73 5.43 14.76 0.27
C VAL A 73 5.00 14.65 -1.21
N PRO A 74 5.93 14.43 -2.15
CA PRO A 74 5.60 14.27 -3.58
C PRO A 74 4.56 13.18 -3.82
N GLY A 75 3.59 13.45 -4.71
CA GLY A 75 2.55 12.48 -5.09
C GLY A 75 1.44 12.28 -4.06
N MET A 76 1.45 13.03 -2.95
CA MET A 76 0.36 13.02 -1.96
C MET A 76 -0.88 13.76 -2.51
N ILE A 77 -2.05 13.10 -2.43
CA ILE A 77 -3.34 13.71 -2.76
C ILE A 77 -3.93 14.40 -1.52
N TYR A 78 -4.00 13.66 -0.41
CA TYR A 78 -4.54 14.15 0.86
C TYR A 78 -3.96 13.36 2.03
N MET A 79 -4.15 13.89 3.23
CA MET A 79 -3.86 13.19 4.47
C MET A 79 -5.01 13.40 5.46
N GLU A 80 -5.28 12.38 6.25
CA GLU A 80 -6.26 12.41 7.33
C GLU A 80 -5.62 11.86 8.59
N SER A 81 -5.92 12.45 9.74
CA SER A 81 -5.41 11.97 11.02
C SER A 81 -6.54 11.76 12.03
N THR A 82 -6.31 10.84 12.95
CA THR A 82 -7.21 10.51 14.05
C THR A 82 -6.39 10.44 15.33
N SER A 83 -6.78 11.26 16.32
CA SER A 83 -6.21 11.25 17.67
C SER A 83 -7.25 10.73 18.65
N ALA A 84 -6.98 9.58 19.26
CA ALA A 84 -7.90 8.94 20.19
C ALA A 84 -7.55 9.25 21.65
N TYR A 85 -8.55 9.14 22.54
CA TYR A 85 -8.40 9.45 23.97
C TYR A 85 -7.51 8.44 24.74
N ASP A 86 -7.25 7.28 24.16
CA ASP A 86 -6.32 6.27 24.69
C ASP A 86 -4.84 6.59 24.39
N GLY A 87 -4.59 7.77 23.80
CA GLY A 87 -3.27 8.23 23.40
C GLY A 87 -2.83 7.74 22.02
N THR A 88 -3.68 7.02 21.29
CA THR A 88 -3.34 6.51 19.96
C THR A 88 -3.43 7.62 18.90
N TYR A 89 -2.41 7.72 18.06
CA TYR A 89 -2.37 8.61 16.91
C TYR A 89 -2.21 7.81 15.62
N ILE A 90 -3.08 8.08 14.65
CA ILE A 90 -3.05 7.46 13.33
C ILE A 90 -3.14 8.56 12.27
N LEU A 91 -2.18 8.59 11.36
CA LEU A 91 -2.19 9.44 10.17
C LEU A 91 -2.18 8.54 8.94
N THR A 92 -3.13 8.75 8.04
CA THR A 92 -3.22 8.07 6.75
C THR A 92 -2.93 9.09 5.66
N VAL A 93 -1.88 8.83 4.88
CA VAL A 93 -1.49 9.65 3.74
C VAL A 93 -1.84 8.90 2.46
N SER A 94 -2.64 9.52 1.59
CA SER A 94 -3.11 8.93 0.34
C SER A 94 -2.36 9.52 -0.85
N PHE A 95 -1.93 8.64 -1.76
CA PHE A 95 -1.07 8.99 -2.90
C PHE A 95 -1.75 8.79 -4.25
N GLU A 96 -1.21 9.40 -5.30
CA GLU A 96 -1.70 9.28 -6.68
C GLU A 96 -1.70 7.82 -7.17
N ILE A 97 -2.69 7.46 -7.99
CA ILE A 97 -2.76 6.12 -8.59
C ILE A 97 -1.56 5.92 -9.52
N GLY A 98 -0.80 4.85 -9.30
CA GLY A 98 0.42 4.55 -10.06
C GLY A 98 1.73 4.93 -9.36
N SER A 99 1.65 5.57 -8.18
CA SER A 99 2.79 5.71 -7.26
C SER A 99 3.26 4.35 -6.72
N ASP A 100 4.53 4.27 -6.33
CA ASP A 100 5.12 3.08 -5.71
C ASP A 100 4.96 3.16 -4.18
N PRO A 101 4.13 2.29 -3.57
CA PRO A 101 3.89 2.33 -2.12
C PRO A 101 5.15 2.21 -1.28
N ASN A 102 6.19 1.52 -1.79
CA ASN A 102 7.46 1.37 -1.07
C ASN A 102 8.25 2.68 -1.08
N MET A 103 8.24 3.39 -2.20
CA MET A 103 8.89 4.71 -2.30
C MET A 103 8.14 5.74 -1.47
N ASP A 104 6.81 5.75 -1.54
CA ASP A 104 5.97 6.64 -0.74
C ASP A 104 6.20 6.43 0.76
N GLN A 105 6.32 5.17 1.19
CA GLN A 105 6.66 4.83 2.57
C GLN A 105 8.01 5.44 2.98
N VAL A 106 9.04 5.33 2.14
CA VAL A 106 10.37 5.91 2.41
C VAL A 106 10.31 7.44 2.47
N LEU A 107 9.56 8.08 1.56
CA LEU A 107 9.40 9.53 1.55
C LEU A 107 8.70 10.03 2.81
N VAL A 108 7.60 9.39 3.21
CA VAL A 108 6.89 9.71 4.46
C VAL A 108 7.80 9.46 5.66
N GLN A 109 8.51 8.34 5.70
CA GLN A 109 9.46 8.03 6.77
C GLN A 109 10.51 9.13 6.92
N ASN A 110 11.13 9.57 5.82
CA ASN A 110 12.12 10.66 5.84
C ASN A 110 11.53 11.97 6.40
N ARG A 111 10.28 12.30 6.08
CA ARG A 111 9.60 13.47 6.65
C ARG A 111 9.31 13.32 8.13
N VAL A 112 8.81 12.15 8.55
CA VAL A 112 8.55 11.86 9.96
C VAL A 112 9.83 11.93 10.80
N GLN A 113 10.97 11.48 10.26
CA GLN A 113 12.26 11.56 10.96
C GLN A 113 12.67 13.01 11.26
N ASN A 114 12.33 13.98 10.40
CA ASN A 114 12.58 15.40 10.68
C ASN A 114 11.70 15.94 11.82
N ALA A 115 10.51 15.35 12.03
CA ALA A 115 9.61 15.71 13.13
C ALA A 115 10.01 15.06 14.47
N MET A 116 10.80 13.98 14.46
CA MET A 116 11.09 13.17 15.66
C MET A 116 11.65 13.99 16.83
N ALA A 117 12.52 14.97 16.55
CA ALA A 117 13.12 15.80 17.58
C ALA A 117 12.11 16.73 18.29
N GLN A 118 10.97 17.01 17.67
CA GLN A 118 9.90 17.84 18.23
C GLN A 118 8.88 17.03 19.05
N LEU A 119 8.94 15.69 18.95
CA LEU A 119 8.03 14.80 19.67
C LEU A 119 8.45 14.63 21.13
N PRO A 120 7.51 14.42 22.06
CA PRO A 120 7.80 14.06 23.44
C PRO A 120 8.64 12.78 23.56
N GLN A 121 9.52 12.69 24.57
CA GLN A 121 10.38 11.52 24.79
C GLN A 121 9.60 10.20 24.95
N SER A 122 8.42 10.23 25.56
CA SER A 122 7.54 9.06 25.70
C SER A 122 7.15 8.46 24.34
N VAL A 123 6.83 9.33 23.38
CA VAL A 123 6.46 8.96 22.00
C VAL A 123 7.68 8.47 21.23
N GLN A 124 8.82 9.14 21.38
CA GLN A 124 10.08 8.70 20.77
C GLN A 124 10.48 7.30 21.25
N THR A 125 10.30 7.02 22.55
CA THR A 125 10.61 5.71 23.15
C THR A 125 9.68 4.61 22.64
N GLN A 126 8.39 4.93 22.46
CA GLN A 126 7.41 4.01 21.88
C GLN A 126 7.63 3.79 20.38
N GLY A 127 8.28 4.74 19.71
CA GLY A 127 8.55 4.74 18.29
C GLY A 127 7.35 5.16 17.45
N VAL A 128 7.64 5.49 16.19
CA VAL A 128 6.64 5.79 15.17
C VAL A 128 6.70 4.69 14.11
N SER A 129 5.60 3.98 13.91
CA SER A 129 5.50 2.94 12.88
C SER A 129 4.98 3.55 11.59
N ILE A 130 5.73 3.41 10.50
CA ILE A 130 5.30 3.81 9.16
C ILE A 130 5.18 2.56 8.31
N ARG A 131 4.00 2.31 7.74
CA ARG A 131 3.74 1.13 6.91
C ARG A 131 2.88 1.50 5.71
N ALA A 132 3.23 0.99 4.52
CA ALA A 132 2.30 0.95 3.41
C ALA A 132 1.11 0.06 3.78
N LYS A 133 -0.11 0.55 3.57
CA LYS A 133 -1.34 -0.16 3.91
C LYS A 133 -2.24 -0.22 2.69
N SER A 134 -2.79 -1.41 2.44
CA SER A 134 -3.91 -1.56 1.52
C SER A 134 -5.21 -1.33 2.28
N ALA A 135 -6.15 -0.58 1.69
CA ALA A 135 -7.50 -0.42 2.22
C ALA A 135 -8.33 -1.72 2.11
N SER A 136 -7.89 -2.67 1.27
CA SER A 136 -8.60 -3.91 1.01
C SER A 136 -8.22 -4.99 2.04
N ILE A 137 -9.21 -5.45 2.80
CA ILE A 137 -9.09 -6.67 3.61
C ILE A 137 -9.28 -7.86 2.68
N LEU A 138 -8.28 -8.74 2.61
CA LEU A 138 -8.33 -9.93 1.74
C LEU A 138 -9.19 -11.05 2.34
N GLU A 139 -8.98 -11.34 3.64
CA GLU A 139 -9.59 -12.48 4.32
C GLU A 139 -9.63 -12.24 5.83
N PHE A 140 -10.64 -12.80 6.49
CA PHE A 140 -10.67 -12.94 7.95
C PHE A 140 -10.47 -14.41 8.32
N VAL A 141 -9.34 -14.71 8.96
CA VAL A 141 -9.09 -16.03 9.55
C VAL A 141 -9.56 -16.00 10.99
N THR A 142 -10.51 -16.87 11.35
CA THR A 142 -11.02 -17.01 12.72
C THR A 142 -10.63 -18.38 13.27
N LEU A 143 -10.35 -18.42 14.58
CA LEU A 143 -10.06 -19.65 15.30
C LEU A 143 -11.22 -19.89 16.26
N ASP A 144 -11.86 -21.04 16.15
CA ASP A 144 -12.92 -21.48 17.05
C ASP A 144 -12.51 -22.79 17.73
N SER A 145 -12.81 -22.89 19.03
CA SER A 145 -12.50 -24.07 19.83
C SER A 145 -13.70 -25.02 19.77
N PRO A 146 -13.53 -26.28 19.31
CA PRO A 146 -14.62 -27.25 19.27
C PRO A 146 -15.28 -27.50 20.63
N ASP A 147 -14.54 -27.24 21.72
CA ASP A 147 -14.97 -27.51 23.10
C ASP A 147 -15.72 -26.33 23.76
N GLY A 148 -15.93 -25.21 23.06
CA GLY A 148 -16.70 -24.07 23.57
C GLY A 148 -16.17 -23.45 24.87
N ARG A 149 -14.90 -23.69 25.20
CA ARG A 149 -14.16 -23.13 26.34
C ARG A 149 -12.98 -22.31 25.87
#